data_AF-A0A1H0QNR1-F1
#
_entry.id   AF-A0A1H0QNR1-F1
#
_cell.length_a   1.000
_cell.length_b   1.000
_cell.length_c   1.000
_cell.angle_alpha   90.00
_cell.angle_beta   90.00
_cell.angle_gamma   90.00
#
_symmetry.space_group_name_H-M   'P 1'
#
loop_
_entity.id
_entity.type
_entity.pdbx_description
1 polymer ?
#
loop_
_entity_poly.entity_id
_entity_poly.type
_entity_poly.pdbx_seq_one_letter_code
_entity_poly.pdbx_strand_id
1 'polypeptide(L)'
;MTLVPAVEAAKLKVQGLTPHKLRHTAASLAIAVGADVKVIQLMLGHADASMTLNVYGHLWPDRLDEVADVLDIRRTAALEDEDRAA
;
A
#
# COMPACT_ATOMS: atom_id res chain seq x y z
N MET A 1 15.97 15.93 -13.26
CA MET A 1 15.25 17.12 -12.78
C MET A 1 15.37 17.19 -11.27
N THR A 2 16.17 18.12 -10.75
CA THR A 2 16.41 18.31 -9.31
C THR A 2 15.54 19.45 -8.76
N LEU A 3 15.25 19.42 -7.46
CA LEU A 3 14.40 20.40 -6.76
C LEU A 3 15.20 21.44 -5.95
N VAL A 4 16.42 21.78 -6.39
CA VAL A 4 17.36 22.59 -5.59
C VAL A 4 16.76 23.92 -5.10
N PRO A 5 16.12 24.76 -5.95
CA PRO A 5 15.57 26.03 -5.47
C PRO A 5 14.47 25.86 -4.41
N ALA A 6 13.62 24.83 -4.56
CA ALA A 6 12.55 24.54 -3.60
C ALA A 6 13.12 24.00 -2.27
N VAL A 7 14.18 23.19 -2.33
CA VAL A 7 14.88 22.66 -1.14
C VAL A 7 15.54 23.79 -0.36
N GLU A 8 16.20 24.73 -1.03
CA GLU A 8 16.82 25.91 -0.42
C GLU A 8 15.79 26.82 0.22
N ALA A 9 14.71 27.14 -0.49
CA ALA A 9 13.61 27.96 0.03
C ALA A 9 12.95 27.34 1.28
N ALA A 10 12.79 26.01 1.29
CA ALA A 10 12.26 25.26 2.42
C ALA A 10 13.29 25.05 3.56
N LYS A 11 14.54 25.53 3.40
CA LYS A 11 15.64 25.35 4.36
C LYS A 11 15.92 23.89 4.71
N LEU A 12 15.70 22.98 3.76
CA LEU A 12 15.92 21.54 3.94
C LEU A 12 17.37 21.17 3.64
N LYS A 13 18.00 20.39 4.53
CA LYS A 13 19.37 19.88 4.34
C LYS A 13 19.36 18.54 3.61
N VAL A 14 18.79 18.51 2.41
CA VAL A 14 18.68 17.28 1.60
C VAL A 14 19.34 17.46 0.24
N GLN A 15 20.14 16.49 -0.20
CA GLN A 15 20.79 16.53 -1.51
C GLN A 15 20.12 15.56 -2.49
N GLY A 16 20.11 15.96 -3.77
CA GLY A 16 19.60 15.10 -4.84
C GLY A 16 18.12 14.75 -4.72
N LEU A 17 17.30 15.63 -4.10
CA LEU A 17 15.86 15.46 -4.08
C LEU A 17 15.28 15.67 -5.48
N THR A 18 14.44 14.75 -5.90
CA THR A 18 13.76 14.77 -7.20
C THR A 18 12.27 14.48 -7.02
N PRO A 19 11.40 14.88 -7.97
CA PRO A 19 9.98 14.50 -7.93
C PRO A 19 9.77 12.98 -7.86
N HIS A 20 10.65 12.20 -8.49
CA HIS A 20 10.58 10.74 -8.44
C HIS A 20 10.78 10.22 -7.01
N LYS A 21 11.74 10.76 -6.25
CA LYS A 21 11.94 10.38 -4.83
C LYS A 21 10.73 10.76 -3.96
N LEU A 22 10.14 11.93 -4.20
CA LEU A 22 8.92 12.34 -3.48
C LEU A 22 7.74 11.41 -3.78
N ARG A 23 7.60 10.96 -5.05
CA ARG A 23 6.60 9.97 -5.44
C ARG A 23 6.78 8.63 -4.71
N HIS A 24 8.02 8.16 -4.58
CA HIS A 24 8.35 6.96 -3.77
C HIS A 24 7.98 7.14 -2.30
N THR A 25 8.30 8.28 -1.70
CA THR A 25 7.93 8.57 -0.31
C THR A 25 6.41 8.61 -0.12
N ALA A 26 5.68 9.25 -1.03
CA ALA A 26 4.22 9.31 -0.97
C ALA A 26 3.58 7.91 -1.08
N ALA A 27 4.05 7.07 -2.00
CA ALA A 27 3.60 5.69 -2.13
C ALA A 27 3.88 4.88 -0.86
N SER A 28 5.09 4.98 -0.32
CA SER A 28 5.51 4.24 0.88
C SER A 28 4.67 4.62 2.11
N LEU A 29 4.41 5.92 2.31
CA LEU A 29 3.58 6.41 3.40
C LEU A 29 2.12 5.96 3.26
N ALA A 30 1.56 6.00 2.04
CA ALA A 30 0.20 5.54 1.79
C ALA A 30 0.03 4.05 2.11
N ILE A 31 1.01 3.22 1.74
CA ILE A 31 1.01 1.79 2.07
C ILE A 31 1.11 1.57 3.58
N ALA A 32 1.99 2.31 4.27
CA ALA A 32 2.18 2.19 5.71
C ALA A 32 0.92 2.53 6.53
N VAL A 33 0.05 3.41 6.03
CA VAL A 33 -1.25 3.71 6.68
C VAL A 33 -2.38 2.77 6.23
N GLY A 34 -2.08 1.74 5.44
CA GLY A 34 -3.03 0.71 5.04
C GLY A 34 -3.85 1.03 3.81
N ALA A 35 -3.42 1.95 2.95
CA ALA A 35 -4.10 2.19 1.68
C ALA A 35 -4.03 0.94 0.78
N ASP A 36 -5.14 0.61 0.14
CA ASP A 36 -5.17 -0.49 -0.82
C ASP A 36 -4.49 -0.11 -2.14
N VAL A 37 -4.14 -1.14 -2.91
CA VAL A 37 -3.43 -0.99 -4.19
C VAL A 37 -4.18 -0.13 -5.20
N LYS A 38 -5.52 -0.13 -5.18
CA LYS A 38 -6.34 0.64 -6.12
C LYS A 38 -6.32 2.12 -5.78
N VAL A 39 -6.38 2.46 -4.49
CA VAL A 39 -6.21 3.85 -4.02
C VAL A 39 -4.83 4.37 -4.42
N ILE A 40 -3.77 3.60 -4.21
CA ILE A 40 -2.41 4.01 -4.58
C ILE A 40 -2.27 4.11 -6.11
N GLN A 41 -2.86 3.18 -6.88
CA GLN A 41 -2.88 3.26 -8.34
C GLN A 41 -3.48 4.59 -8.82
N LEU A 42 -4.63 4.99 -8.27
CA LEU A 42 -5.29 6.25 -8.62
C LEU A 42 -4.48 7.47 -8.17
N MET A 43 -3.98 7.47 -6.92
CA MET A 43 -3.12 8.53 -6.38
C MET A 43 -1.88 8.77 -7.25
N LEU A 44 -1.28 7.70 -7.75
CA LEU A 44 -0.09 7.75 -8.58
C LEU A 44 -0.41 7.95 -10.07
N GLY A 45 -1.65 7.77 -10.50
CA GLY A 45 -2.02 7.80 -11.92
C GLY A 45 -1.40 6.66 -12.72
N HIS A 46 -1.21 5.49 -12.12
CA HIS A 46 -0.78 4.30 -12.86
C HIS A 46 -1.93 3.78 -13.73
N ALA A 47 -1.61 3.38 -14.96
CA ALA A 47 -2.59 2.83 -15.89
C ALA A 47 -3.23 1.54 -15.37
N ASP A 48 -2.44 0.73 -14.65
CA ASP A 48 -2.89 -0.53 -14.07
C ASP A 48 -2.27 -0.77 -12.68
N ALA A 49 -2.96 -1.55 -11.84
CA ALA A 49 -2.53 -1.89 -10.48
C ALA A 49 -1.23 -2.70 -10.46
N SER A 50 -0.97 -3.53 -11.48
CA SER A 50 0.29 -4.29 -11.60
C SER A 50 1.51 -3.38 -11.62
N MET A 51 1.43 -2.19 -12.21
CA MET A 51 2.54 -1.23 -12.17
C MET A 51 2.85 -0.79 -10.74
N THR A 52 1.82 -0.58 -9.92
CA THR A 52 2.00 -0.26 -8.49
C THR A 52 2.63 -1.44 -7.75
N LEU A 53 2.12 -2.65 -7.96
CA LEU A 53 2.60 -3.85 -7.28
C LEU A 53 4.04 -4.22 -7.68
N ASN A 54 4.39 -4.08 -8.96
CA ASN A 54 5.74 -4.36 -9.45
C ASN A 54 6.79 -3.45 -8.81
N VAL A 55 6.43 -2.20 -8.47
CA VAL A 55 7.35 -1.22 -7.89
C VAL A 55 7.32 -1.24 -6.37
N TYR A 56 6.14 -1.34 -5.76
CA TYR A 56 5.93 -1.11 -4.33
C TYR A 56 5.38 -2.34 -3.57
N GLY A 57 5.11 -3.46 -4.25
CA GLY A 57 4.46 -4.63 -3.64
C GLY A 57 5.19 -5.15 -2.40
N HIS A 58 6.52 -5.07 -2.40
CA HIS A 58 7.38 -5.46 -1.27
C HIS A 58 7.21 -4.60 0.00
N LEU A 59 6.48 -3.49 -0.07
CA LEU A 59 6.19 -2.63 1.09
C LEU A 59 4.93 -3.06 1.85
N TRP A 60 4.08 -3.92 1.27
CA TRP A 60 2.94 -4.46 2.00
C TRP A 60 3.39 -5.52 3.00
N PRO A 61 2.74 -5.58 4.18
CA PRO A 61 2.97 -6.67 5.12
C PRO A 61 2.50 -7.99 4.51
N ASP A 62 3.23 -9.06 4.79
CA ASP A 62 2.73 -10.41 4.57
C ASP A 62 1.60 -10.68 5.56
N ARG A 63 0.44 -11.08 5.04
CA ARG A 63 -0.78 -11.35 5.80
C ARG A 63 -1.45 -12.64 5.36
N LEU A 64 -0.73 -13.51 4.65
CA LEU A 64 -1.32 -14.72 4.09
C LEU A 64 -1.87 -15.64 5.20
N ASP A 65 -1.11 -15.82 6.28
CA ASP A 65 -1.52 -16.63 7.44
C ASP A 65 -2.74 -16.02 8.15
N GLU A 66 -2.74 -14.70 8.37
CA GLU A 66 -3.89 -14.01 8.97
C GLU A 66 -5.17 -14.21 8.14
N VAL A 67 -5.05 -14.13 6.81
CA VAL A 67 -6.17 -14.36 5.90
C VAL A 67 -6.64 -15.81 6.00
N ALA A 68 -5.73 -16.78 6.05
CA ALA A 68 -6.06 -18.19 6.20
C ALA A 68 -6.82 -18.45 7.51
N ASP A 69 -6.31 -17.94 8.64
CA ASP A 69 -6.95 -18.08 9.95
C ASP A 69 -8.37 -17.51 9.96
N VAL A 70 -8.56 -16.32 9.39
CA VAL A 70 -9.88 -15.69 9.30
C VAL A 70 -10.83 -16.50 8.42
N LEU A 71 -10.36 -17.07 7.31
CA LEU A 71 -11.18 -17.92 6.45
C LEU A 71 -11.64 -19.19 7.19
N ASP A 72 -10.76 -19.83 7.96
CA ASP A 72 -11.09 -21.03 8.74
C ASP A 72 -12.09 -20.75 9.86
N ILE A 73 -11.95 -19.62 10.55
CA ILE A 73 -12.93 -19.15 11.55
C ILE A 73 -14.31 -18.97 10.90
N ARG A 74 -14.36 -18.29 9.75
CA ARG A 74 -15.62 -18.00 9.04
C ARG A 74 -16.30 -19.26 8.54
N ARG A 75 -15.51 -20.23 8.03
CA ARG A 75 -16.02 -21.53 7.62
C ARG A 75 -16.65 -22.28 8.80
N THR A 76 -15.97 -22.36 9.93
CA THR A 76 -16.46 -23.08 11.12
C THR A 76 -17.78 -22.49 11.60
N ALA A 77 -17.87 -21.16 11.71
CA ALA A 77 -19.09 -20.48 12.12
C ALA A 77 -20.28 -20.77 11.18
N ALA A 78 -20.04 -20.83 9.87
CA ALA A 78 -21.09 -21.14 8.90
C ALA A 78 -21.64 -22.56 9.05
N LEU A 79 -20.79 -23.54 9.37
CA LEU A 79 -21.22 -24.93 9.61
C LEU A 79 -22.05 -25.06 10.90
N GLU A 80 -21.65 -24.37 11.96
CA GLU A 80 -22.39 -24.36 13.22
C GLU A 80 -23.77 -23.68 13.08
N ASP A 81 -23.89 -22.67 12.21
CA ASP A 81 -25.16 -22.03 11.89
C ASP A 81 -26.10 -22.96 11.08
N GLU A 82 -25.55 -23.73 10.14
CA GLU A 82 -26.29 -24.76 9.39
C GLU A 82 -26.80 -25.88 10.31
N ASP A 83 -25.96 -26.40 11.20
CA ASP A 83 -26.33 -27.43 12.17
C ASP A 83 -27.41 -26.96 13.15
N ARG A 84 -27.43 -25.67 13.49
CA ARG A 84 -28.46 -25.06 14.35
C ARG A 84 -29.79 -24.83 13.63
N ALA A 85 -29.75 -24.69 12.31
CA ALA A 85 -30.92 -24.46 11.48
C ALA A 85 -31.63 -25.77 11.05
N ALA A 86 -30.99 -26.93 11.25
CA ALA A 86 -31.49 -28.28 10.98
C ALA A 86 -32.21 -28.90 12.20
#